data_AF-A0A8T5TCX6-F1
#
_entry.id   AF-A0A8T5TCX6-F1
#
_cell.length_a   1.000
_cell.length_b   1.000
_cell.length_c   1.000
_cell.angle_alpha   90.00
_cell.angle_beta   90.00
_cell.angle_gamma   90.00
#
_symmetry.space_group_name_H-M   'P 1'
#
loop_
_entity.id
_entity.type
_entity.pdbx_description
1 polymer ?
#
loop_
_entity_poly.entity_id
_entity_poly.type
_entity_poly.pdbx_seq_one_letter_code
_entity_poly.pdbx_strand_id
1 'polypeptide(L)'
;AVPKIAPMYGMSVEEFMNQGVNPGYDGLMPAEHCAAGWAYTIVHAKDYHGQFAEPFSALLKLGLISQEKKGDQVQKIKIDKKKDIKIYITQTIDIVNNTAKIIENIAKETKNLGIMARKWMNRTFAKRTGMKIESCVDLIREIEKNIQNLSGLMQNNKKEESKNIIKKFPWYIQVSEKLENHFNKCIDDAKGWIKDPEDLNVAIEALTYREKTLQSLKNNLNIIYENI
;
A
#
# COMPACT_ATOMS: atom_id res chain seq x y z
N ALA A 1 -11.04 -18.40 -23.97
CA ALA A 1 -11.30 -18.24 -22.52
C ALA A 1 -12.01 -16.90 -22.23
N VAL A 2 -11.47 -15.78 -22.69
CA VAL A 2 -12.00 -14.42 -22.45
C VAL A 2 -13.51 -14.24 -22.69
N PRO A 3 -14.13 -14.75 -23.78
CA PRO A 3 -15.59 -14.58 -24.00
C PRO A 3 -16.49 -15.20 -22.93
N LYS A 4 -15.98 -16.18 -22.18
CA LYS A 4 -16.70 -16.82 -21.07
C LYS A 4 -16.40 -16.16 -19.73
N ILE A 5 -15.28 -15.46 -19.61
CA ILE A 5 -14.81 -14.85 -18.36
C ILE A 5 -15.33 -13.41 -18.26
N ALA A 6 -15.33 -12.64 -19.35
CA ALA A 6 -15.76 -11.24 -19.35
C ALA A 6 -17.17 -11.03 -18.76
N PRO A 7 -18.20 -11.85 -19.10
CA PRO A 7 -19.53 -11.71 -18.51
C PRO A 7 -19.58 -12.00 -17.00
N MET A 8 -18.69 -12.85 -16.47
CA MET A 8 -18.61 -13.13 -15.03
C MET A 8 -18.12 -11.93 -14.22
N TYR A 9 -17.42 -10.99 -14.88
CA TYR A 9 -16.99 -9.71 -14.34
C TYR A 9 -17.97 -8.57 -14.67
N GLY A 10 -19.11 -8.87 -15.30
CA GLY A 10 -20.09 -7.87 -15.72
C GLY A 10 -19.60 -6.96 -16.85
N MET A 11 -18.67 -7.44 -17.68
CA MET A 11 -18.03 -6.65 -18.75
C MET A 11 -18.24 -7.31 -20.12
N SER A 12 -18.20 -6.48 -21.16
CA SER A 12 -18.03 -6.94 -22.53
C SER A 12 -16.62 -7.50 -22.74
N VAL A 13 -16.44 -8.29 -23.80
CA VAL A 13 -15.14 -8.85 -24.17
C VAL A 13 -14.11 -7.76 -24.44
N GLU A 14 -14.53 -6.69 -25.11
CA GLU A 14 -13.67 -5.56 -25.45
C GLU A 14 -13.19 -4.81 -24.21
N GLU A 15 -14.09 -4.52 -23.26
CA GLU A 15 -13.74 -3.93 -21.97
C GLU A 15 -12.79 -4.83 -21.15
N PHE A 16 -13.00 -6.14 -21.18
CA PHE A 16 -12.15 -7.09 -20.47
C PHE A 16 -10.74 -7.14 -21.07
N MET A 17 -10.61 -7.05 -22.39
CA MET A 17 -9.32 -7.07 -23.08
C MET A 17 -8.48 -5.81 -22.82
N ASN A 18 -9.16 -4.68 -22.59
CA ASN A 18 -8.52 -3.38 -22.37
C ASN A 18 -8.25 -3.06 -20.89
N GLN A 19 -8.34 -4.06 -19.99
CA GLN A 19 -7.98 -3.87 -18.58
C GLN A 19 -6.46 -3.71 -18.41
N GLY A 20 -5.99 -2.52 -18.06
CA GLY A 20 -4.59 -2.22 -17.72
C GLY A 20 -4.14 -2.77 -16.37
N VAL A 21 -4.34 -4.07 -16.12
CA VAL A 21 -3.99 -4.73 -14.85
C VAL A 21 -2.56 -5.28 -14.82
N ASN A 22 -1.88 -5.35 -15.98
CA ASN A 22 -0.55 -5.92 -16.11
C ASN A 22 0.51 -4.81 -16.26
N PRO A 23 1.57 -4.80 -15.42
CA PRO A 23 2.66 -3.84 -15.56
C PRO A 23 3.27 -3.85 -16.97
N GLY A 24 3.38 -2.68 -17.59
CA GLY A 24 4.01 -2.51 -18.90
C GLY A 24 3.13 -2.81 -20.13
N TYR A 25 1.80 -2.91 -19.96
CA TYR A 25 0.85 -3.11 -21.06
C TYR A 25 -0.37 -2.18 -20.95
N ASP A 26 -0.81 -1.66 -22.10
CA ASP A 26 -2.12 -1.03 -22.26
C ASP A 26 -3.19 -2.12 -22.47
N GLY A 27 -3.47 -2.88 -21.40
CA GLY A 27 -4.45 -3.97 -21.42
C GLY A 27 -3.91 -5.30 -20.90
N LEU A 28 -4.51 -6.39 -21.37
CA LEU A 28 -4.04 -7.73 -21.04
C LEU A 28 -2.66 -8.01 -21.65
N MET A 29 -1.84 -8.74 -20.90
CA MET A 29 -0.54 -9.23 -21.35
C MET A 29 -0.71 -10.14 -22.58
N PRO A 30 -0.02 -9.88 -23.70
CA PRO A 30 -0.05 -10.74 -24.88
C PRO A 30 0.36 -12.18 -24.56
N ALA A 31 -0.15 -13.14 -25.33
CA ALA A 31 0.08 -14.57 -25.09
C ALA A 31 1.57 -14.94 -25.19
N GLU A 32 2.27 -14.32 -26.12
CA GLU A 32 3.70 -14.50 -26.39
C GLU A 32 4.53 -14.07 -25.18
N HIS A 33 4.18 -12.93 -24.58
CA HIS A 33 4.87 -12.45 -23.40
C HIS A 33 4.49 -13.25 -22.15
N CYS A 34 3.24 -13.71 -22.03
CA CYS A 34 2.83 -14.65 -20.98
C CYS A 34 3.71 -15.91 -21.03
N ALA A 35 3.87 -16.49 -22.22
CA ALA A 35 4.67 -17.69 -22.44
C ALA A 35 6.15 -17.44 -22.17
N ALA A 36 6.71 -16.32 -22.64
CA ALA A 36 8.11 -15.96 -22.43
C ALA A 36 8.42 -15.73 -20.94
N GLY A 37 7.58 -14.99 -20.23
CA GLY A 37 7.70 -14.76 -18.80
C GLY A 37 7.62 -16.06 -17.99
N TRP A 38 6.68 -16.94 -18.33
CA TRP A 38 6.53 -18.24 -17.70
C TRP A 38 7.75 -19.15 -17.95
N ALA A 39 8.20 -19.28 -19.20
CA ALA A 39 9.38 -20.06 -19.54
C ALA A 39 10.64 -19.54 -18.82
N TYR A 40 10.80 -18.22 -18.74
CA TYR A 40 11.90 -17.61 -17.99
C TYR A 40 11.87 -17.98 -16.51
N THR A 41 10.70 -17.87 -15.85
CA THR A 41 10.55 -18.22 -14.42
C THR A 41 10.84 -19.69 -14.13
N ILE A 42 10.55 -20.60 -15.07
CA ILE A 42 10.90 -22.02 -14.94
C ILE A 42 12.41 -22.23 -15.05
N VAL A 43 13.04 -21.68 -16.09
CA VAL A 43 14.49 -21.83 -16.32
C VAL A 43 15.31 -21.28 -15.15
N HIS A 44 14.83 -20.20 -14.54
CA HIS A 44 15.50 -19.53 -13.41
C HIS A 44 14.90 -19.91 -12.06
N ALA A 45 14.10 -20.99 -11.97
CA ALA A 45 13.39 -21.35 -10.74
C ALA A 45 14.31 -21.47 -9.51
N LYS A 46 15.55 -21.92 -9.71
CA LYS A 46 16.58 -22.03 -8.65
C LYS A 46 16.98 -20.68 -8.04
N ASP A 47 16.86 -19.59 -8.80
CA ASP A 47 17.28 -18.24 -8.40
C ASP A 47 16.22 -17.55 -7.52
N TYR A 48 14.99 -18.07 -7.50
CA TYR A 48 13.90 -17.52 -6.70
C TYR A 48 13.88 -18.05 -5.26
N HIS A 49 14.63 -19.10 -4.92
CA HIS A 49 14.76 -19.61 -3.54
C HIS A 49 13.43 -19.77 -2.76
N GLY A 50 12.37 -20.26 -3.43
CA GLY A 50 11.03 -20.43 -2.82
C GLY A 50 10.20 -19.16 -2.72
N GLN A 51 10.68 -18.03 -3.25
CA GLN A 51 9.93 -16.80 -3.41
C GLN A 51 8.98 -16.88 -4.61
N PHE A 52 7.96 -16.03 -4.60
CA PHE A 52 7.03 -15.92 -5.72
C PHE A 52 7.75 -15.37 -6.96
N ALA A 53 7.80 -16.15 -8.04
CA ALA A 53 8.41 -15.74 -9.29
C ALA A 53 7.41 -14.89 -10.10
N GLU A 54 7.75 -13.62 -10.28
CA GLU A 54 6.98 -12.68 -11.08
C GLU A 54 7.64 -12.50 -12.47
N PRO A 55 6.87 -12.57 -13.57
CA PRO A 55 7.44 -12.57 -14.92
C PRO A 55 7.76 -11.16 -15.48
N PHE A 56 7.15 -10.08 -14.96
CA PHE A 56 7.29 -8.75 -15.57
C PHE A 56 8.68 -8.16 -15.36
N SER A 57 9.32 -8.39 -14.21
CA SER A 57 10.70 -7.95 -13.93
C SER A 57 11.73 -8.49 -14.93
N ALA A 58 11.56 -9.72 -15.42
CA ALA A 58 12.41 -10.31 -16.44
C ALA A 58 12.19 -9.66 -17.81
N LEU A 59 10.94 -9.45 -18.19
CA LEU A 59 10.57 -8.81 -19.45
C LEU A 59 11.01 -7.33 -19.50
N LEU A 60 10.94 -6.62 -18.37
CA LEU A 60 11.45 -5.25 -18.20
C LEU A 60 12.98 -5.21 -18.37
N LYS A 61 13.72 -6.14 -17.74
CA LYS A 61 15.19 -6.21 -17.87
C LYS A 61 15.65 -6.48 -19.31
N LEU A 62 14.86 -7.23 -20.07
CA LEU A 62 15.12 -7.52 -21.48
C LEU A 62 14.64 -6.40 -22.42
N GLY A 63 13.99 -5.35 -21.90
CA GLY A 63 13.43 -4.26 -22.69
C GLY A 63 12.24 -4.67 -23.58
N LEU A 64 11.63 -5.83 -23.30
CA LEU A 64 10.46 -6.33 -24.05
C LEU A 64 9.17 -5.62 -23.66
N ILE A 65 9.14 -5.03 -22.47
CA ILE A 65 8.10 -4.12 -22.03
C ILE A 65 8.70 -2.86 -21.47
N SER A 66 7.95 -1.78 -21.61
CA SER A 66 8.28 -0.47 -21.06
C SER A 66 7.22 -0.13 -20.04
N GLN A 67 7.63 0.13 -18.81
CA GLN A 67 6.76 0.79 -17.86
C GLN A 67 7.05 2.29 -17.98
N GLU A 68 6.04 3.09 -18.31
CA GLU A 68 6.13 4.52 -18.04
C GLU A 68 6.43 4.65 -16.56
N LYS A 69 7.67 5.03 -16.24
CA LYS A 69 7.95 5.63 -14.95
C LYS A 69 7.13 6.93 -14.97
N LYS A 70 5.88 6.89 -14.50
CA LYS A 70 5.35 8.05 -13.79
C LYS A 70 6.41 8.34 -12.77
N GLY A 71 7.20 9.36 -13.05
CA GLY A 71 8.39 9.63 -12.28
C GLY A 71 7.95 9.70 -10.84
N ASP A 72 8.42 8.75 -10.03
CA ASP A 72 8.72 9.07 -8.66
C ASP A 72 9.77 10.18 -8.77
N GLN A 73 9.28 11.41 -8.90
CA GLN A 73 9.98 12.52 -8.31
C GLN A 73 9.97 12.19 -6.82
N VAL A 74 10.92 11.36 -6.41
CA VAL A 74 11.51 11.49 -5.09
C VAL A 74 12.08 12.90 -5.11
N GLN A 75 11.24 13.88 -4.80
CA GLN A 75 11.71 15.18 -4.40
C GLN A 75 12.62 14.85 -3.22
N LYS A 76 13.93 14.91 -3.45
CA LYS A 76 14.88 15.11 -2.38
C LYS A 76 14.50 16.45 -1.78
N ILE A 77 13.56 16.41 -0.83
CA ILE A 77 13.26 17.56 0.00
C ILE A 77 14.58 17.87 0.67
N LYS A 78 15.23 18.97 0.25
CA LYS A 78 16.28 19.59 1.04
C LYS A 78 15.58 20.10 2.30
N ILE A 79 15.49 19.25 3.32
CA ILE A 79 14.93 19.62 4.61
C ILE A 79 15.97 20.52 5.28
N ASP A 80 15.54 21.74 5.59
CA ASP A 80 16.27 22.69 6.41
C ASP A 80 16.60 22.02 7.75
N LYS A 81 17.89 21.86 8.06
CA LYS A 81 18.44 20.95 9.10
C LYS A 81 18.09 21.31 10.56
N LYS A 82 17.06 22.13 10.78
CA LYS A 82 16.63 22.59 12.11
C LYS A 82 15.12 22.81 12.27
N LYS A 83 14.25 22.11 11.53
CA LYS A 83 12.91 21.88 12.09
C LYS A 83 13.06 20.95 13.28
N ASP A 84 12.77 21.45 14.48
CA ASP A 84 12.88 20.71 15.74
C ASP A 84 12.17 19.36 15.58
N ILE A 85 12.90 18.27 15.80
CA ILE A 85 12.38 16.90 15.71
C ILE A 85 11.13 16.70 16.57
N LYS A 86 10.99 17.49 17.64
CA LYS A 86 9.80 17.55 18.50
C LYS A 86 8.55 17.96 17.72
N ILE A 87 8.64 18.88 16.76
CA ILE A 87 7.52 19.29 15.91
C ILE A 87 7.05 18.11 15.06
N TYR A 88 7.99 17.37 14.44
CA TYR A 88 7.64 16.18 13.66
C TYR A 88 7.01 15.09 14.53
N ILE A 89 7.51 14.86 15.75
CA ILE A 89 6.90 13.91 16.68
C ILE A 89 5.46 14.33 17.01
N THR A 90 5.21 15.60 17.34
CA THR A 90 3.86 16.11 17.63
C THR A 90 2.93 15.95 16.43
N GLN A 91 3.37 16.33 15.23
CA GLN A 91 2.58 16.14 14.01
C GLN A 91 2.29 14.65 13.73
N THR A 92 3.24 13.77 14.06
CA THR A 92 3.07 12.32 13.89
C THR A 92 2.01 11.76 14.81
N ILE A 93 1.83 12.32 16.01
CA ILE A 93 0.73 11.93 16.92
C ILE A 93 -0.63 12.16 16.24
N ASP A 94 -0.84 13.33 15.62
CA ASP A 94 -2.11 13.61 14.95
C ASP A 94 -2.34 12.71 13.74
N ILE A 95 -1.29 12.45 12.96
CA ILE A 95 -1.35 11.58 11.78
C ILE A 95 -1.64 10.13 12.18
N VAL A 96 -0.97 9.59 13.22
CA VAL A 96 -1.21 8.21 13.67
C VAL A 96 -2.60 8.06 14.29
N ASN A 97 -3.08 9.08 15.03
CA ASN A 97 -4.46 9.12 15.53
C ASN A 97 -5.47 9.07 14.38
N ASN A 98 -5.23 9.82 13.32
CA ASN A 98 -6.09 9.80 12.14
C ASN A 98 -6.03 8.45 11.41
N THR A 99 -4.83 7.88 11.28
CA THR A 99 -4.62 6.55 10.71
C THR A 99 -5.38 5.48 11.52
N ALA A 100 -5.33 5.54 12.84
CA ALA A 100 -6.07 4.62 13.72
C ALA A 100 -7.58 4.68 13.43
N LYS A 101 -8.15 5.89 13.36
CA LYS A 101 -9.56 6.09 13.03
C LYS A 101 -9.93 5.53 11.66
N ILE A 102 -9.07 5.73 10.65
CA ILE A 102 -9.29 5.17 9.30
C ILE A 102 -9.36 3.64 9.35
N ILE A 103 -8.37 2.98 9.96
CA ILE A 103 -8.31 1.51 9.98
C ILE A 103 -9.44 0.93 10.85
N GLU A 104 -9.80 1.59 11.96
CA GLU A 104 -10.95 1.21 12.78
C GLU A 104 -12.28 1.33 12.02
N ASN A 105 -12.46 2.40 11.24
CA ASN A 105 -13.65 2.57 10.42
C ASN A 105 -13.72 1.48 9.34
N ILE A 106 -12.60 1.14 8.70
CA ILE A 106 -12.56 0.02 7.74
C ILE A 106 -12.91 -1.30 8.41
N ALA A 107 -12.43 -1.55 9.64
CA ALA A 107 -12.81 -2.74 10.39
C ALA A 107 -14.31 -2.80 10.68
N LYS A 108 -14.92 -1.66 11.04
CA LYS A 108 -16.37 -1.54 11.28
C LYS A 108 -17.17 -1.72 9.98
N GLU A 109 -16.80 -1.02 8.92
CA GLU A 109 -17.38 -1.13 7.57
C GLU A 109 -17.35 -2.59 7.11
N THR A 110 -16.21 -3.26 7.27
CA THR A 110 -16.03 -4.67 6.89
C THR A 110 -16.94 -5.61 7.68
N LYS A 111 -17.15 -5.34 8.99
CA LYS A 111 -18.10 -6.11 9.82
C LYS A 111 -19.55 -5.94 9.38
N ASN A 112 -19.90 -4.81 8.77
CA ASN A 112 -21.26 -4.56 8.27
C ASN A 112 -21.51 -5.17 6.88
N LEU A 113 -20.46 -5.63 6.18
CA LEU A 113 -20.61 -6.32 4.91
C LEU A 113 -21.28 -7.70 5.07
N GLY A 114 -21.99 -8.13 4.03
CA GLY A 114 -22.47 -9.52 3.91
C GLY A 114 -21.33 -10.55 3.94
N ILE A 115 -21.63 -11.80 4.28
CA ILE A 115 -20.62 -12.84 4.58
C ILE A 115 -19.58 -13.01 3.46
N MET A 116 -20.00 -13.00 2.20
CA MET A 116 -19.10 -13.18 1.06
C MET A 116 -18.19 -11.96 0.83
N ALA A 117 -18.77 -10.76 0.82
CA ALA A 117 -18.02 -9.50 0.68
C ALA A 117 -17.03 -9.32 1.85
N ARG A 118 -17.44 -9.65 3.07
CA ARG A 118 -16.57 -9.64 4.26
C ARG A 118 -15.39 -10.59 4.13
N LYS A 119 -15.62 -11.84 3.73
CA LYS A 119 -14.56 -12.83 3.49
C LYS A 119 -13.59 -12.37 2.41
N TRP A 120 -14.13 -11.85 1.31
CA TRP A 120 -13.33 -11.31 0.22
C TRP A 120 -12.47 -10.13 0.69
N MET A 121 -13.05 -9.15 1.38
CA MET A 121 -12.35 -7.98 1.91
C MET A 121 -11.21 -8.39 2.86
N ASN A 122 -11.50 -9.25 3.83
CA ASN A 122 -10.49 -9.74 4.77
C ASN A 122 -9.34 -10.48 4.08
N ARG A 123 -9.65 -11.31 3.07
CA ARG A 123 -8.64 -12.03 2.30
C ARG A 123 -7.79 -11.08 1.45
N THR A 124 -8.42 -10.14 0.75
CA THR A 124 -7.74 -9.16 -0.12
C THR A 124 -6.86 -8.23 0.70
N PHE A 125 -7.37 -7.74 1.83
CA PHE A 125 -6.59 -6.94 2.78
C PHE A 125 -5.38 -7.73 3.26
N ALA A 126 -5.57 -8.93 3.82
CA ALA A 126 -4.47 -9.74 4.33
C ALA A 126 -3.44 -10.12 3.26
N LYS A 127 -3.89 -10.38 2.02
CA LYS A 127 -2.99 -10.64 0.89
C LYS A 127 -2.12 -9.43 0.55
N ARG A 128 -2.68 -8.21 0.60
CA ARG A 128 -1.98 -6.96 0.24
C ARG A 128 -1.11 -6.42 1.38
N THR A 129 -1.56 -6.55 2.63
CA THR A 129 -0.92 -5.93 3.80
C THR A 129 -0.07 -6.92 4.62
N GLY A 130 -0.30 -8.23 4.43
CA GLY A 130 0.36 -9.30 5.19
C GLY A 130 -0.24 -9.57 6.56
N MET A 131 -1.35 -8.92 6.94
CA MET A 131 -2.02 -9.13 8.23
C MET A 131 -3.53 -8.93 8.16
N LYS A 132 -4.27 -9.46 9.14
CA LYS A 132 -5.71 -9.24 9.25
C LYS A 132 -6.02 -7.79 9.63
N ILE A 133 -7.21 -7.31 9.26
CA ILE A 133 -7.65 -5.93 9.55
C ILE A 133 -7.63 -5.67 11.06
N GLU A 134 -8.11 -6.61 11.86
CA GLU A 134 -8.12 -6.48 13.32
C GLU A 134 -6.70 -6.37 13.89
N SER A 135 -5.78 -7.21 13.43
CA SER A 135 -4.36 -7.13 13.83
C SER A 135 -3.70 -5.83 13.37
N CYS A 136 -4.15 -5.27 12.24
CA CYS A 136 -3.70 -3.96 11.79
C CYS A 136 -4.19 -2.83 12.70
N VAL A 137 -5.44 -2.90 13.21
CA VAL A 137 -5.94 -1.95 14.21
C VAL A 137 -5.04 -1.96 15.45
N ASP A 138 -4.78 -3.16 16.00
CA ASP A 138 -3.94 -3.32 17.19
C ASP A 138 -2.53 -2.74 16.98
N LEU A 139 -1.96 -2.99 15.80
CA LEU A 139 -0.66 -2.45 15.43
C LEU A 139 -0.67 -0.92 15.33
N ILE A 140 -1.63 -0.30 14.64
CA ILE A 140 -1.67 1.16 14.55
C ILE A 140 -1.84 1.80 15.94
N ARG A 141 -2.59 1.16 16.85
CA ARG A 141 -2.68 1.58 18.25
C ARG A 141 -1.36 1.41 19.01
N GLU A 142 -0.58 0.37 18.71
CA GLU A 142 0.78 0.23 19.25
C GLU A 142 1.68 1.37 18.76
N ILE A 143 1.63 1.72 17.47
CA ILE A 143 2.39 2.84 16.90
C ILE A 143 1.99 4.13 17.61
N GLU A 144 0.68 4.40 17.74
CA GLU A 144 0.15 5.57 18.46
C GLU A 144 0.75 5.69 19.86
N LYS A 145 0.66 4.63 20.66
CA LYS A 145 1.21 4.59 22.02
C LYS A 145 2.71 4.82 22.03
N ASN A 146 3.45 4.22 21.09
CA ASN A 146 4.90 4.36 21.03
C ASN A 146 5.34 5.77 20.60
N ILE A 147 4.62 6.43 19.70
CA ILE A 147 4.89 7.83 19.33
C ILE A 147 4.55 8.79 20.48
N GLN A 148 3.44 8.56 21.19
CA GLN A 148 3.10 9.34 22.40
C GLN A 148 4.18 9.17 23.49
N ASN A 149 4.62 7.94 23.74
CA ASN A 149 5.70 7.66 24.67
C ASN A 149 7.02 8.32 24.23
N LEU A 150 7.36 8.26 22.94
CA LEU A 150 8.53 8.92 22.39
C LEU A 150 8.49 10.43 22.62
N SER A 151 7.33 11.07 22.42
CA SER A 151 7.14 12.49 22.71
C SER A 151 7.45 12.83 24.17
N GLY A 152 6.89 12.06 25.11
CA GLY A 152 7.16 12.24 26.54
C GLY A 152 8.64 12.03 26.90
N LEU A 153 9.31 11.03 26.33
CA LEU A 153 10.74 10.79 26.56
C LEU A 153 11.62 11.92 26.01
N MET A 154 11.28 12.44 24.82
CA MET A 154 12.01 13.54 24.19
C MET A 154 11.80 14.88 24.90
N GLN A 155 10.64 15.11 25.52
CA GLN A 155 10.40 16.26 26.39
C GLN A 155 11.23 16.20 27.68
N ASN A 156 11.43 15.01 28.23
CA ASN A 156 12.18 14.77 29.46
C ASN A 156 13.68 14.50 29.24
N ASN A 157 14.20 14.71 28.02
CA ASN A 157 15.59 14.45 27.62
C ASN A 157 16.09 13.01 27.88
N LYS A 158 15.19 12.03 27.93
CA LYS A 158 15.49 10.61 28.17
C LYS A 158 15.84 9.86 26.88
N LYS A 159 16.87 10.32 26.16
CA LYS A 159 17.22 9.83 24.81
C LYS A 159 17.63 8.34 24.78
N GLU A 160 18.22 7.81 25.84
CA GLU A 160 18.58 6.38 25.88
C GLU A 160 17.35 5.46 25.93
N GLU A 161 16.29 5.89 26.63
CA GLU A 161 15.05 5.13 26.76
C GLU A 161 14.26 5.12 25.43
N SER A 162 14.45 6.12 24.55
CA SER A 162 13.75 6.19 23.26
C SER A 162 14.28 5.20 22.23
N LYS A 163 15.53 4.72 22.36
CA LYS A 163 16.17 3.79 21.39
C LYS A 163 15.36 2.53 21.15
N ASN A 164 14.70 1.98 22.19
CA ASN A 164 13.89 0.77 22.05
C ASN A 164 12.63 1.00 21.19
N ILE A 165 12.07 2.21 21.24
CA ILE A 165 10.94 2.61 20.39
C ILE A 165 11.42 2.82 18.96
N ILE A 166 12.52 3.56 18.78
CA ILE A 166 13.10 3.88 17.46
C ILE A 166 13.51 2.61 16.69
N LYS A 167 14.01 1.57 17.37
CA LYS A 167 14.32 0.27 16.74
C LYS A 167 13.14 -0.39 16.03
N LYS A 168 11.89 -0.06 16.40
CA LYS A 168 10.68 -0.60 15.75
C LYS A 168 10.28 0.18 14.50
N PHE A 169 10.81 1.39 14.29
CA PHE A 169 10.39 2.28 13.20
C PHE A 169 10.57 1.68 11.80
N PRO A 170 11.66 0.98 11.48
CA PRO A 170 11.79 0.35 10.16
C PRO A 170 10.61 -0.57 9.82
N TRP A 171 10.12 -1.32 10.82
CA TRP A 171 8.94 -2.17 10.65
C TRP A 171 7.65 -1.35 10.50
N TYR A 172 7.48 -0.27 11.28
CA TYR A 172 6.33 0.63 11.14
C TYR A 172 6.27 1.29 9.76
N ILE A 173 7.41 1.76 9.25
CA ILE A 173 7.56 2.34 7.92
C ILE A 173 7.12 1.32 6.85
N GLN A 174 7.61 0.07 6.95
CA GLN A 174 7.25 -1.00 6.02
C GLN A 174 5.74 -1.31 6.05
N VAL A 175 5.12 -1.31 7.24
CA VAL A 175 3.68 -1.53 7.37
C VAL A 175 2.89 -0.37 6.78
N SER A 176 3.27 0.88 7.05
CA SER A 176 2.63 2.05 6.46
C SER A 176 2.69 2.03 4.94
N GLU A 177 3.83 1.63 4.36
CA GLU A 177 4.00 1.47 2.91
C GLU A 177 3.06 0.39 2.33
N LYS A 178 2.94 -0.76 2.99
CA LYS A 178 2.01 -1.81 2.54
C LYS A 178 0.55 -1.36 2.59
N LEU A 179 0.18 -0.56 3.58
CA LEU A 179 -1.17 -0.01 3.69
C LEU A 179 -1.42 1.09 2.64
N GLU A 180 -0.46 1.98 2.40
CA GLU A 180 -0.49 2.96 1.31
C GLU A 180 -0.73 2.26 -0.03
N ASN A 181 0.07 1.24 -0.33
CA ASN A 181 -0.08 0.42 -1.54
C ASN A 181 -1.44 -0.30 -1.60
N HIS A 182 -1.98 -0.75 -0.47
CA HIS A 182 -3.32 -1.34 -0.41
C HIS A 182 -4.40 -0.33 -0.85
N PHE A 183 -4.37 0.90 -0.32
CA PHE A 183 -5.34 1.92 -0.71
C PHE A 183 -5.18 2.38 -2.15
N ASN A 184 -3.94 2.50 -2.63
CA ASN A 184 -3.67 2.77 -4.04
C ASN A 184 -4.31 1.69 -4.94
N LYS A 185 -4.18 0.41 -4.57
CA LYS A 185 -4.86 -0.68 -5.29
C LYS A 185 -6.37 -0.65 -5.16
N CYS A 186 -6.92 -0.19 -4.04
CA CYS A 186 -8.35 0.00 -3.91
C CYS A 186 -8.88 1.12 -4.82
N ILE A 187 -8.08 2.14 -5.15
CA ILE A 187 -8.44 3.17 -6.16
C ILE A 187 -8.56 2.52 -7.54
N ASP A 188 -7.61 1.66 -7.90
CA ASP A 188 -7.67 0.89 -9.16
C ASP A 188 -8.91 0.00 -9.20
N ASP A 189 -9.19 -0.72 -8.09
CA ASP A 189 -10.38 -1.55 -7.96
C ASP A 189 -11.65 -0.69 -8.14
N ALA A 190 -11.77 0.44 -7.44
CA ALA A 190 -12.95 1.31 -7.48
C ALA A 190 -13.28 1.75 -8.92
N LYS A 191 -12.27 2.14 -9.71
CA LYS A 191 -12.44 2.50 -11.13
C LYS A 191 -12.98 1.35 -11.99
N GLY A 192 -12.65 0.11 -11.64
CA GLY A 192 -13.17 -1.07 -12.34
C GLY A 192 -14.62 -1.39 -12.01
N TRP A 193 -15.02 -1.21 -10.74
CA TRP A 193 -16.29 -1.70 -10.19
C TRP A 193 -17.39 -0.63 -10.12
N ILE A 194 -17.07 0.64 -9.85
CA ILE A 194 -18.06 1.72 -9.70
C ILE A 194 -18.26 2.39 -11.06
N LYS A 195 -19.50 2.35 -11.55
CA LYS A 195 -19.87 2.87 -12.87
C LYS A 195 -20.49 4.26 -12.83
N ASP A 196 -21.16 4.59 -11.73
CA ASP A 196 -21.68 5.92 -11.50
C ASP A 196 -20.52 6.90 -11.24
N PRO A 197 -20.37 7.98 -12.03
CA PRO A 197 -19.22 8.88 -11.93
C PRO A 197 -19.13 9.63 -10.59
N GLU A 198 -20.28 10.01 -10.02
CA GLU A 198 -20.38 10.72 -8.76
C GLU A 198 -19.97 9.82 -7.60
N ASP A 199 -20.52 8.60 -7.53
CA ASP A 199 -20.12 7.59 -6.54
C ASP A 199 -18.63 7.22 -6.68
N LEU A 200 -18.13 7.12 -7.92
CA LEU A 200 -16.73 6.83 -8.18
C LEU A 200 -15.83 7.97 -7.67
N ASN A 201 -16.22 9.23 -7.89
CA ASN A 201 -15.45 10.37 -7.41
C ASN A 201 -15.39 10.38 -5.87
N VAL A 202 -16.53 10.16 -5.20
CA VAL A 202 -16.57 10.07 -3.73
C VAL A 202 -15.67 8.94 -3.21
N ALA A 203 -15.68 7.77 -3.86
CA ALA A 203 -14.83 6.65 -3.48
C ALA A 203 -13.34 6.96 -3.69
N ILE A 204 -12.97 7.57 -4.81
CA ILE A 204 -11.58 7.95 -5.11
C ILE A 204 -11.10 9.01 -4.12
N GLU A 205 -11.90 10.03 -3.79
CA GLU A 205 -11.54 11.05 -2.81
C GLU A 205 -11.28 10.43 -1.44
N ALA A 206 -12.18 9.55 -0.97
CA ALA A 206 -12.02 8.86 0.30
C ALA A 206 -10.76 7.98 0.32
N LEU A 207 -10.50 7.21 -0.74
CA LEU A 207 -9.33 6.33 -0.84
C LEU A 207 -8.02 7.12 -0.96
N THR A 208 -8.02 8.23 -1.70
CA THR A 208 -6.86 9.14 -1.84
C THR A 208 -6.53 9.80 -0.51
N TYR A 209 -7.56 10.21 0.25
CA TYR A 209 -7.35 10.74 1.60
C TYR A 209 -6.69 9.71 2.54
N ARG A 210 -7.15 8.45 2.48
CA ARG A 210 -6.59 7.35 3.27
C ARG A 210 -5.13 7.05 2.89
N GLU A 211 -4.85 7.00 1.59
CA GLU A 211 -3.50 6.80 1.03
C GLU A 211 -2.53 7.92 1.45
N LYS A 212 -2.90 9.19 1.24
CA LYS A 212 -2.09 10.36 1.64
C LYS A 212 -1.81 10.44 3.14
N THR A 213 -2.77 10.01 3.97
CA THR A 213 -2.59 9.97 5.43
C THR A 213 -1.47 8.98 5.80
N LEU A 214 -1.45 7.80 5.18
CA LEU A 214 -0.41 6.80 5.42
C LEU A 214 0.93 7.17 4.81
N GLN A 215 0.93 7.81 3.65
CA GLN A 215 2.15 8.37 3.07
C GLN A 215 2.76 9.41 4.03
N SER A 216 1.94 10.27 4.63
CA SER A 216 2.38 11.25 5.63
C SER A 216 2.92 10.58 6.89
N LEU A 217 2.27 9.50 7.36
CA LEU A 217 2.76 8.71 8.49
C LEU A 217 4.14 8.12 8.19
N LYS A 218 4.28 7.44 7.04
CA LYS A 218 5.53 6.85 6.56
C LYS A 218 6.66 7.88 6.50
N ASN A 219 6.40 9.04 5.89
CA ASN A 219 7.38 10.10 5.73
C ASN A 219 7.83 10.66 7.07
N ASN A 220 6.90 10.92 8.00
CA ASN A 220 7.25 11.43 9.32
C ASN A 220 8.01 10.40 10.16
N LEU A 221 7.63 9.11 10.09
CA LEU A 221 8.38 8.04 10.75
C LEU A 221 9.81 7.96 10.22
N ASN A 222 10.02 8.07 8.90
CA ASN A 222 11.36 8.14 8.30
C ASN A 222 12.16 9.34 8.83
N ILE A 223 11.57 10.54 8.83
CA ILE A 223 12.23 11.75 9.35
C ILE A 223 12.63 11.56 10.82
N ILE A 224 11.75 11.01 11.64
CA ILE A 224 12.05 10.77 13.06
C ILE A 224 13.18 9.74 13.21
N TYR A 225 13.14 8.65 12.45
CA TYR A 225 14.14 7.58 12.48
C TYR A 225 15.53 8.08 12.07
N GLU A 226 15.63 8.95 11.07
CA GLU A 226 16.90 9.46 10.57
C GLU A 226 17.56 10.50 11.49
N ASN A 227 16.80 11.09 12.42
CA ASN A 227 17.22 12.26 13.21
C ASN A 227 17.32 12.02 14.73
N ILE A 228 17.02 10.81 15.23
CA ILE A 228 17.14 10.43 16.65
C ILE A 228 18.24 9.40 16.87
#